data_AF-A0A6B3G0K3-F1
#
_entry.id   AF-A0A6B3G0K3-F1
#
_cell.length_a   1.000
_cell.length_b   1.000
_cell.length_c   1.000
_cell.angle_alpha   90.00
_cell.angle_beta   90.00
_cell.angle_gamma   90.00
#
_symmetry.space_group_name_H-M   'P 1'
#
loop_
_entity.id
_entity.type
_entity.pdbx_description
1 polymer ?
#
loop_
_entity_poly.entity_id
_entity_poly.type
_entity_poly.pdbx_seq_one_letter_code
_entity_poly.pdbx_strand_id
1 'polypeptide(L)' 'APGAGAAGGVGFAALVGLGARFRPGIEVMLEVLGFAAALDRADLVITGEGSLDAQTLHGKAPAGVAA' A
#
# COMPACT_ATOMS: atom_id res chain seq x y z
N ALA A 1 1.36 -18.92 -2.30
CA ALA A 1 1.76 -17.61 -2.87
C ALA A 1 1.91 -16.60 -1.73
N PRO A 2 2.84 -15.63 -1.81
CA PRO A 2 2.90 -14.51 -0.86
C PRO A 2 1.52 -13.84 -0.73
N GLY A 3 1.09 -13.54 0.50
CA GLY A 3 -0.22 -12.94 0.77
C GLY A 3 -1.41 -13.92 0.88
N ALA A 4 -1.31 -15.16 0.41
CA ALA A 4 -2.44 -16.10 0.41
C ALA A 4 -3.01 -16.42 1.81
N GLY A 5 -2.16 -16.38 2.85
CA GLY A 5 -2.57 -16.56 4.24
C GLY A 5 -3.22 -15.33 4.89
N ALA A 6 -3.28 -14.18 4.20
CA ALA A 6 -3.85 -12.96 4.76
C ALA A 6 -5.30 -13.16 5.20
N ALA A 7 -5.65 -12.53 6.33
CA ALA A 7 -6.97 -12.63 6.97
C ALA A 7 -7.45 -14.09 7.14
N GLY A 8 -6.55 -14.99 7.55
CA GLY A 8 -6.91 -16.39 7.82
C GLY A 8 -7.25 -17.20 6.57
N GLY A 9 -6.64 -16.86 5.41
CA GLY A 9 -6.87 -17.58 4.15
C GLY A 9 -7.88 -16.93 3.21
N VAL A 10 -8.50 -15.81 3.60
CA VAL A 10 -9.33 -14.99 2.69
C VAL A 10 -8.52 -14.56 1.46
N GLY A 11 -7.23 -14.26 1.65
CA GLY A 11 -6.32 -13.95 0.55
C GLY A 11 -6.28 -15.04 -0.52
N PHE A 12 -6.26 -16.31 -0.10
CA PHE A 12 -6.31 -17.45 -1.01
C PHE A 12 -7.66 -17.53 -1.75
N ALA A 13 -8.78 -17.38 -1.02
CA ALA A 13 -10.11 -17.41 -1.62
C ALA A 13 -10.29 -16.32 -2.69
N ALA A 14 -9.76 -15.11 -2.47
CA ALA A 14 -9.79 -14.02 -3.44
C ALA A 14 -8.97 -14.35 -4.71
N LEU A 15 -7.77 -14.94 -4.56
CA LEU A 15 -6.95 -15.34 -5.71
C LEU A 15 -7.68 -16.34 -6.61
N VAL A 16 -8.25 -17.40 -6.02
CA VAL A 16 -8.83 -18.50 -6.80
C VAL A 16 -10.29 -18.26 -7.20
N GLY A 17 -11.05 -17.58 -6.35
CA GLY A 17 -12.48 -17.37 -6.55
C GLY A 17 -12.84 -16.09 -7.31
N LEU A 18 -11.97 -15.07 -7.27
CA LEU A 18 -12.21 -13.76 -7.89
C LEU A 18 -11.16 -13.41 -8.95
N GLY A 19 -10.16 -14.26 -9.18
CA GLY A 19 -9.03 -13.93 -10.06
C GLY A 19 -8.23 -12.72 -9.55
N ALA A 20 -8.22 -12.48 -8.24
CA ALA A 20 -7.56 -11.32 -7.67
C ALA A 20 -6.03 -11.43 -7.80
N ARG A 21 -5.35 -10.30 -7.61
CA ARG A 21 -3.90 -10.21 -7.51
C ARG A 21 -3.50 -9.46 -6.25
N PHE A 22 -2.41 -9.88 -5.61
CA PHE A 22 -1.85 -9.13 -4.49
C PHE A 22 -1.10 -7.89 -4.99
N ARG A 23 -1.28 -6.78 -4.30
CA ARG A 23 -0.59 -5.51 -4.51
C ARG A 23 -0.17 -4.94 -3.16
N PRO A 24 0.91 -4.16 -3.08
CA PRO A 24 1.23 -3.39 -1.88
C PRO A 24 0.06 -2.47 -1.48
N GLY A 25 -0.31 -2.50 -0.21
CA GLY A 25 -1.49 -1.76 0.27
C GLY A 25 -1.36 -0.24 0.05
N ILE A 26 -0.15 0.31 0.25
CA ILE A 26 0.10 1.74 0.05
C ILE A 26 -0.12 2.16 -1.41
N GLU A 27 0.34 1.39 -2.39
CA GLU A 27 0.11 1.70 -3.81
C GLU A 27 -1.38 1.77 -4.13
N VAL A 28 -2.16 0.81 -3.63
CA VAL A 28 -3.62 0.80 -3.81
C VAL A 28 -4.25 2.05 -3.17
N MET A 29 -3.81 2.43 -1.97
CA MET A 29 -4.32 3.62 -1.30
C MET A 29 -3.96 4.92 -2.04
N LEU A 30 -2.73 5.08 -2.50
CA LEU A 30 -2.31 6.27 -3.26
C LEU A 30 -3.10 6.41 -4.57
N GLU A 31 -3.38 5.29 -5.24
CA GLU A 31 -4.23 5.26 -6.44
C GLU A 31 -5.68 5.65 -6.12
N VAL A 32 -6.30 5.02 -5.12
CA VAL A 32 -7.70 5.30 -4.70
C VAL A 32 -7.87 6.75 -4.24
N LEU A 33 -6.87 7.31 -3.58
CA LEU A 33 -6.87 8.69 -3.10
C LEU A 33 -6.54 9.71 -4.20
N GLY A 34 -6.18 9.27 -5.41
CA GLY A 34 -5.77 10.16 -6.50
C GLY A 34 -4.50 10.95 -6.15
N PHE A 35 -3.59 10.35 -5.38
CA PHE A 35 -2.44 11.05 -4.80
C PHE A 35 -1.54 11.69 -5.84
N ALA A 36 -1.31 11.04 -6.99
CA ALA A 36 -0.46 11.60 -8.05
C ALA A 36 -0.96 12.98 -8.53
N ALA A 37 -2.25 13.13 -8.76
CA ALA A 37 -2.83 14.42 -9.20
C ALA A 37 -2.83 15.49 -8.09
N ALA A 38 -2.83 15.07 -6.82
CA ALA A 38 -2.65 15.99 -5.69
C ALA A 38 -1.18 16.44 -5.59
N LEU A 39 -0.24 15.51 -5.80
CA LEU A 39 1.19 15.76 -5.78
C LEU A 39 1.62 16.77 -6.84
N ASP A 40 1.05 16.71 -8.05
CA ASP A 40 1.32 17.66 -9.15
C ASP A 40 1.05 19.13 -8.79
N ARG A 41 0.24 19.37 -7.75
CA ARG A 41 -0.14 20.71 -7.28
C ARG A 41 0.45 21.05 -5.91
N ALA A 42 1.28 20.18 -5.35
CA ALA A 42 1.81 20.33 -4.00
C ALA A 42 3.22 20.91 -4.04
N ASP A 43 3.43 22.00 -3.32
CA ASP A 43 4.78 22.55 -3.08
C ASP A 43 5.53 21.78 -1.98
N LEU A 44 4.79 21.09 -1.10
CA LEU A 44 5.32 20.32 0.03
C LEU A 44 4.39 19.16 0.38
N VAL A 45 5.00 18.00 0.66
CA VAL A 45 4.31 16.82 1.19
C VAL A 45 4.88 16.48 2.56
N ILE A 46 3.99 16.30 3.54
CA ILE A 46 4.33 15.84 4.89
C ILE A 46 3.67 14.48 5.11
N THR A 47 4.47 13.50 5.54
CA THR A 47 4.01 12.13 5.82
C THR A 47 4.62 11.62 7.12
N GLY A 48 4.11 10.50 7.62
CA GLY A 48 4.59 9.88 8.85
C GLY A 48 3.78 8.64 9.20
N GLU A 49 4.26 7.93 10.22
CA GLU A 49 3.55 6.81 10.83
C GLU A 49 3.86 6.75 12.32
N GLY A 50 3.07 6.00 13.08
CA GLY A 50 3.20 5.96 14.55
C GLY A 50 4.53 5.38 15.06
N SER A 51 5.23 4.58 14.25
CA SER A 51 6.55 4.04 14.55
C SER A 51 7.37 3.94 13.28
N LEU A 52 8.41 4.78 13.18
CA LEU A 52 9.41 4.69 12.11
C LEU A 52 10.46 3.66 12.52
N ASP A 53 10.42 2.50 11.88
CA ASP A 53 11.32 1.38 12.15
C ASP A 53 11.88 0.81 10.84
N ALA A 54 12.69 -0.23 10.94
CA ALA A 54 13.23 -0.88 9.74
C ALA A 54 12.13 -1.39 8.79
N GLN A 55 10.91 -1.63 9.27
CA GLN A 55 9.78 -2.04 8.42
C GLN A 55 9.15 -0.87 7.66
N THR A 56 9.42 0.39 8.01
CA THR A 56 8.99 1.57 7.23
C THR A 56 9.47 1.46 5.78
N LEU A 57 10.73 1.07 5.59
CA LEU A 57 11.37 0.87 4.28
C LEU A 57 10.77 -0.30 3.49
N HIS A 58 9.97 -1.16 4.12
CA HIS A 58 9.37 -2.34 3.51
C HIS A 58 7.96 -2.07 2.97
N GLY A 59 7.70 -0.87 2.46
CA GLY A 59 6.45 -0.53 1.77
C GLY A 59 5.32 -0.05 2.68
N LYS A 60 5.66 0.55 3.84
CA LYS A 60 4.68 1.28 4.67
C LYS A 60 4.45 2.70 4.13
N ALA A 61 3.47 3.39 4.72
CA ALA A 61 2.93 4.64 4.19
C ALA A 61 3.99 5.73 3.92
N PRO A 62 4.96 6.02 4.80
CA PRO A 62 5.95 7.06 4.54
C PRO A 62 6.85 6.73 3.34
N ALA A 63 7.31 5.48 3.23
CA ALA A 63 8.14 5.04 2.12
C ALA A 63 7.37 5.09 0.78
N GLY A 64 6.10 4.67 0.76
CA GLY A 64 5.29 4.74 -0.46
C GLY A 64 4.94 6.17 -0.89
N VAL A 65 4.83 7.12 0.05
CA VAL A 65 4.63 8.54 -0.27
C VAL A 65 5.90 9.19 -0.83
N ALA A 66 7.08 8.70 -0.45
CA ALA A 66 8.37 9.25 -0.86
C ALA A 66 9.02 8.55 -2.07
N ALA A 67 8.45 7.44 -2.55
CA ALA A 67 8.92 6.66 -3.69
C ALA A 67 8.50 7.28 -5.02
#